data_AF-A0A1Q3DFJ9-F1
#
_entry.id   AF-A0A1Q3DFJ9-F1
#
_cell.length_a   1.000
_cell.length_b   1.000
_cell.length_c   1.000
_cell.angle_alpha   90.00
_cell.angle_beta   90.00
_cell.angle_gamma   90.00
#
_symmetry.space_group_name_H-M   'P 1'
#
loop_
_entity.id
_entity.type
_entity.pdbx_description
1 polymer ?
#
loop_
_entity_poly.entity_id
_entity_poly.type
_entity_poly.pdbx_seq_one_letter_code
_entity_poly.pdbx_strand_id
1 'polypeptide(L)'
;LVSDEMKQKMENKFNELGDMCERGELEPKEAYELFKEFEDQMVIEYGKMMDDKGRSQFDEAIVEDDKKDLNDPPGEGPILRWKTICVFAPGGDAWHPKNRKVKMAITVKELGLSKHQFHRLRELVGKRYHPGKDELTITSERFEHREENRKECLRTLFDLIEEAGKANKLAEDARVSYIKDRLTANSCSRRGCFPRP
;
A
#
# COMPACT_ATOMS: atom_id res chain seq x y z
N LEU A 1 11.70 -3.38 40.78
CA LEU A 1 12.61 -3.99 41.78
C LEU A 1 14.02 -3.55 41.42
N VAL A 2 14.69 -2.81 42.30
CA VAL A 2 16.11 -2.43 42.10
C VAL A 2 16.93 -3.72 42.19
N SER A 3 17.67 -4.04 41.12
CA SER A 3 18.54 -5.22 41.03
C SER A 3 19.50 -5.27 42.21
N ASP A 4 19.72 -6.45 42.79
CA ASP A 4 20.56 -6.60 43.99
C ASP A 4 22.01 -6.16 43.76
N GLU A 5 22.49 -6.23 42.51
CA GLU A 5 23.79 -5.67 42.09
C GLU A 5 23.89 -4.15 42.26
N MET A 6 22.77 -3.41 42.09
CA MET A 6 22.75 -1.96 42.26
C MET A 6 22.81 -1.57 43.73
N LYS A 7 22.11 -2.31 44.60
CA LYS A 7 22.16 -2.09 46.05
C LYS A 7 23.58 -2.29 46.57
N GLN A 8 24.27 -3.34 46.09
CA GLN A 8 25.65 -3.61 46.48
C GLN A 8 26.62 -2.50 46.04
N LYS A 9 26.43 -1.92 44.84
CA LYS A 9 27.23 -0.77 44.37
C LYS A 9 26.96 0.51 45.18
N MET A 10 25.69 0.76 45.55
CA MET A 10 25.32 1.89 46.39
C MET A 10 25.90 1.76 47.81
N GLU A 11 25.83 0.57 48.39
CA GLU A 11 26.36 0.28 49.71
C GLU A 11 27.89 0.41 49.76
N ASN A 12 28.59 -0.06 48.74
CA ASN A 12 30.05 0.10 48.65
C ASN A 12 30.47 1.58 48.55
N LYS A 13 29.78 2.38 47.73
CA LYS A 13 30.10 3.81 47.59
C LYS A 13 29.72 4.61 48.84
N PHE A 14 28.65 4.19 49.52
CA PHE A 14 28.26 4.76 50.81
C PHE A 14 29.33 4.50 51.89
N ASN A 15 29.84 3.28 51.97
CA ASN A 15 30.91 2.92 52.91
C ASN A 15 32.22 3.66 52.57
N GLU A 16 32.57 3.79 51.28
CA GLU A 16 33.76 4.54 50.84
C GLU A 16 33.70 6.03 51.20
N LEU A 17 32.54 6.68 51.00
CA LEU A 17 32.31 8.06 51.40
C LEU A 17 32.28 8.22 52.93
N GLY A 18 31.78 7.21 53.65
CA GLY A 18 31.83 7.12 55.11
C GLY A 18 33.26 7.05 55.64
N ASP A 19 34.08 6.17 55.08
CA ASP A 19 35.49 6.02 55.45
C ASP A 19 36.31 7.29 55.17
N MET A 20 35.98 8.05 54.12
CA MET A 20 36.60 9.36 53.83
C MET A 20 36.17 10.46 54.80
N CYS A 21 34.93 10.41 55.29
CA CYS A 21 34.46 11.31 56.35
C CYS A 21 35.14 10.98 57.70
N GLU A 22 35.34 9.70 58.01
CA GLU A 22 36.03 9.27 59.24
C GLU A 22 37.53 9.62 59.24
N ARG A 23 38.17 9.63 58.06
CA ARG A 23 39.54 10.13 57.88
C ARG A 23 39.67 11.67 57.94
N GLY A 24 38.54 12.40 57.97
CA GLY A 24 38.52 13.86 58.04
C GLY A 24 38.87 14.57 56.72
N GLU A 25 38.80 13.84 55.60
CA GLU A 25 39.17 14.36 54.27
C GLU A 25 38.00 15.06 53.56
N LEU A 26 36.77 14.82 54.02
CA LEU A 26 35.54 15.36 53.46
C LEU A 26 34.55 15.73 54.57
N GLU A 27 33.89 16.87 54.42
CA GLU A 27 32.80 17.26 55.31
C GLU A 27 31.56 16.38 55.01
N PRO A 28 30.77 15.99 56.04
CA PRO A 28 29.60 15.12 55.85
C PRO A 28 28.56 15.64 54.83
N LYS A 29 28.52 16.96 54.61
CA LYS A 29 27.65 17.58 53.61
C LYS A 29 28.14 17.36 52.18
N GLU A 30 29.45 17.44 51.96
CA GLU A 30 30.06 17.25 50.65
C GLU A 30 29.99 15.77 50.24
N ALA A 31 30.19 14.86 51.20
CA ALA A 31 29.99 13.44 50.98
C ALA A 31 28.54 13.10 50.60
N TYR A 32 27.55 13.78 51.19
CA TYR A 32 26.15 13.60 50.84
C TYR A 32 25.83 14.10 49.42
N GLU A 33 26.38 15.23 49.00
CA GLU A 33 26.19 15.75 47.63
C GLU A 33 26.80 14.82 46.58
N LEU A 34 28.02 14.32 46.82
CA LEU A 34 28.68 13.34 45.94
C LEU A 34 27.95 12.01 45.86
N PHE A 35 27.32 11.58 46.96
CA PHE A 35 26.47 10.39 46.95
C PHE A 35 25.21 10.60 46.11
N LYS A 36 24.56 11.77 46.25
CA LYS A 36 23.34 12.09 45.50
C LYS A 36 23.58 12.17 43.99
N GLU A 37 24.68 12.80 43.56
CA GLU A 37 25.06 12.82 42.14
C GLU A 37 25.28 11.41 41.59
N PHE A 38 25.82 10.51 42.41
CA PHE A 38 25.99 9.12 42.02
C PHE A 38 24.67 8.37 41.93
N GLU A 39 23.74 8.59 42.85
CA GLU A 39 22.39 8.01 42.76
C GLU A 39 21.69 8.46 41.47
N ASP A 40 21.72 9.75 41.16
CA ASP A 40 21.12 10.31 39.95
C ASP A 40 21.76 9.73 38.67
N GLN A 41 23.09 9.60 38.65
CA GLN A 41 23.81 8.99 37.53
C GLN A 41 23.44 7.51 37.33
N MET A 42 23.34 6.75 38.42
CA MET A 42 22.95 5.33 38.38
C MET A 42 21.51 5.14 37.88
N VAL A 43 20.59 6.03 38.27
CA VAL A 43 19.20 6.01 37.78
C VAL A 43 19.14 6.28 36.27
N ILE A 44 19.96 7.21 35.76
CA ILE A 44 20.04 7.51 34.32
C ILE A 44 20.60 6.32 33.54
N GLU A 45 21.67 5.68 34.01
CA GLU A 45 22.25 4.50 33.35
C GLU A 45 21.26 3.33 33.33
N TYR A 46 20.54 3.11 34.43
CA TYR A 46 19.53 2.06 34.48
C TYR A 46 18.34 2.37 33.56
N GLY A 47 17.91 3.63 33.48
CA GLY A 47 16.90 4.07 32.51
C GLY A 47 17.30 3.72 31.08
N LYS A 48 18.55 4.01 30.70
CA LYS A 48 19.10 3.64 29.38
C LYS A 48 19.13 2.13 29.16
N MET A 49 19.60 1.36 30.14
CA MET A 49 19.64 -0.11 30.04
C MET A 49 18.24 -0.74 29.92
N MET A 50 17.24 -0.15 30.58
CA MET A 50 15.84 -0.60 30.49
C MET A 50 15.18 -0.18 29.19
N ASP A 51 15.49 1.01 28.66
CA ASP A 51 15.06 1.44 27.33
C ASP A 51 15.67 0.56 26.23
N ASP A 52 16.95 0.18 26.37
CA ASP A 52 17.63 -0.69 25.41
C ASP A 52 17.12 -2.14 25.47
N LYS A 53 16.91 -2.69 26.68
CA LYS A 53 16.29 -4.03 26.87
C LYS A 53 14.80 -4.05 26.53
N GLY A 54 14.09 -2.95 26.75
CA GLY A 54 12.68 -2.78 26.44
C GLY A 54 12.44 -2.61 24.94
N ARG A 55 13.34 -1.92 24.23
CA ARG A 55 13.35 -1.87 22.76
C ARG A 55 13.61 -3.24 22.15
N SER A 56 14.57 -4.01 22.67
CA SER A 56 14.90 -5.32 22.08
C SER A 56 13.74 -6.31 22.12
N GLN A 57 12.96 -6.37 23.21
CA GLN A 57 11.85 -7.32 23.33
C GLN A 57 10.63 -6.99 22.46
N PHE A 58 10.36 -5.70 22.21
CA PHE A 58 9.23 -5.29 21.36
C PHE A 58 9.61 -5.20 19.88
N ASP A 59 10.87 -4.90 19.56
CA ASP A 59 11.34 -4.84 18.17
C ASP A 59 11.65 -6.24 17.59
N GLU A 60 12.15 -7.20 18.38
CA GLU A 60 12.44 -8.56 17.87
C GLU A 60 11.19 -9.44 17.72
N ALA A 61 10.18 -9.30 18.59
CA ALA A 61 8.96 -10.10 18.51
C ALA A 61 8.02 -9.69 17.35
N ILE A 62 8.26 -8.54 16.71
CA ILE A 62 7.44 -8.01 15.60
C ILE A 62 8.12 -8.19 14.24
N VAL A 63 9.40 -8.59 14.21
CA VAL A 63 10.16 -8.80 12.97
C VAL A 63 10.58 -10.28 12.83
N GLU A 64 9.65 -11.19 13.07
CA GLU A 64 9.57 -12.33 12.18
C GLU A 64 8.94 -11.79 10.89
N ASP A 65 9.82 -11.34 9.98
CA ASP A 65 9.51 -11.09 8.58
C ASP A 65 8.86 -12.36 8.05
N ASP A 66 7.53 -12.41 8.15
CA ASP A 66 6.62 -13.21 7.36
C ASP A 66 7.04 -12.99 5.90
N LYS A 67 8.08 -13.68 5.46
CA LYS A 67 8.26 -14.12 4.08
C LYS A 67 7.09 -15.04 3.80
N LYS A 68 5.90 -14.45 3.75
CA LYS A 68 4.74 -15.03 3.11
C LYS A 68 5.23 -15.31 1.72
N ASP A 69 5.43 -16.58 1.47
CA ASP A 69 5.60 -17.14 0.16
C ASP A 69 4.67 -16.37 -0.76
N LEU A 70 5.28 -15.58 -1.64
CA LEU A 70 4.60 -14.92 -2.74
C LEU A 70 4.03 -16.07 -3.59
N ASN A 71 2.86 -16.58 -3.19
CA ASN A 71 2.02 -17.51 -3.92
C ASN A 71 1.44 -16.81 -5.16
N ASP A 72 2.22 -15.94 -5.80
CA ASP A 72 1.89 -15.41 -7.11
C ASP A 72 2.33 -16.49 -8.11
N PRO A 73 1.38 -17.16 -8.79
CA PRO A 73 1.73 -18.13 -9.81
C PRO A 73 2.60 -17.44 -10.88
N PRO A 74 3.74 -18.06 -11.27
CA PRO A 74 4.69 -17.45 -12.18
C PRO A 74 4.10 -17.47 -13.59
N GLY A 75 3.42 -16.40 -13.99
CA GLY A 75 2.94 -16.26 -15.37
C GLY A 75 1.78 -15.27 -15.58
N GLU A 76 0.96 -15.04 -14.56
CA GLU A 76 -0.13 -14.05 -14.61
C GLU A 76 0.20 -12.91 -13.65
N GLY A 77 0.65 -11.78 -14.21
CA GLY A 77 0.86 -10.57 -13.44
C GLY A 77 -0.45 -10.12 -12.77
N PRO A 78 -0.38 -9.44 -11.61
CA PRO A 78 -1.57 -8.95 -10.94
C PRO A 78 -2.31 -7.94 -11.82
N ILE A 79 -3.47 -8.40 -12.33
CA ILE A 79 -4.39 -7.67 -13.21
C ILE A 79 -4.77 -6.30 -12.63
N LEU A 80 -4.92 -6.26 -11.30
CA LEU A 80 -5.32 -5.08 -10.54
C LEU A 80 -4.24 -4.70 -9.53
N ARG A 81 -3.73 -3.48 -9.64
CA ARG A 81 -2.85 -2.87 -8.65
C ARG A 81 -3.60 -1.80 -7.86
N TRP A 82 -3.76 -2.03 -6.56
CA TRP A 82 -4.39 -1.08 -5.65
C TRP A 82 -3.34 -0.26 -4.92
N LYS A 83 -3.54 1.06 -4.87
CA LYS A 83 -2.77 1.97 -4.02
C LYS A 83 -3.73 2.74 -3.12
N THR A 84 -3.55 2.50 -1.83
CA THR A 84 -4.26 3.21 -0.75
C THR A 84 -3.25 4.08 -0.02
N ILE A 85 -3.64 5.30 0.33
CA ILE A 85 -2.82 6.19 1.14
C ILE A 85 -3.33 6.11 2.57
N CYS A 86 -2.43 5.84 3.52
CA CYS A 86 -2.70 5.95 4.95
C CYS A 86 -1.74 6.98 5.53
N VAL A 87 -2.28 8.06 6.07
CA VAL A 87 -1.48 9.11 6.73
C VAL A 87 -1.73 8.99 8.22
N PHE A 88 -0.67 8.69 8.98
CA PHE A 88 -0.72 8.66 10.43
C PHE A 88 -0.39 10.05 10.95
N ALA A 89 -1.36 10.68 11.64
CA ALA A 89 -1.14 11.97 12.30
C ALA A 89 -0.61 11.73 13.72
N PRO A 90 0.43 12.47 14.19
CA PRO A 90 1.03 12.29 15.51
C PRO A 90 0.16 12.78 16.68
N GLY A 91 -1.13 13.11 16.46
CA GLY A 91 -1.98 13.81 17.42
C GLY A 91 -3.24 13.05 17.88
N GLY A 92 -3.35 11.73 17.63
CA GLY A 92 -4.49 10.92 18.08
C GLY A 92 -5.81 11.17 17.31
N ASP A 93 -5.94 12.28 16.58
CA ASP A 93 -7.08 12.52 15.71
C ASP A 93 -6.88 11.77 14.38
N ALA A 94 -7.51 10.60 14.29
CA ALA A 94 -7.27 9.56 13.27
C ALA A 94 -7.84 9.89 11.88
N TRP A 95 -8.30 11.13 11.67
CA TRP A 95 -8.98 11.54 10.45
C TRP A 95 -8.10 12.44 9.59
N HIS A 96 -7.76 11.96 8.39
CA HIS A 96 -7.05 12.75 7.38
C HIS A 96 -7.77 12.66 6.03
N PRO A 97 -8.04 13.78 5.34
CA PRO A 97 -8.84 13.78 4.10
C PRO A 97 -8.22 12.93 2.98
N LYS A 98 -6.89 12.84 2.90
CA LYS A 98 -6.20 11.96 1.93
C LYS A 98 -6.37 10.46 2.21
N ASN A 99 -6.84 10.06 3.39
CA ASN A 99 -6.95 8.66 3.80
C ASN A 99 -8.12 7.92 3.11
N ARG A 100 -9.09 8.67 2.57
CA ARG A 100 -10.23 8.13 1.82
C ARG A 100 -9.88 7.79 0.36
N LYS A 101 -8.80 8.38 -0.17
CA LYS A 101 -8.43 8.27 -1.58
C LYS A 101 -7.92 6.88 -1.93
N VAL A 102 -8.54 6.28 -2.93
CA VAL A 102 -8.14 4.98 -3.49
C VAL A 102 -7.76 5.16 -4.95
N LYS A 103 -6.62 4.61 -5.35
CA LYS A 103 -6.16 4.54 -6.73
C LYS A 103 -6.10 3.08 -7.16
N MET A 104 -6.78 2.75 -8.24
CA MET A 104 -6.72 1.46 -8.91
C MET A 104 -6.01 1.63 -10.25
N ALA A 105 -5.01 0.80 -10.52
CA ALA A 105 -4.31 0.71 -11.78
C ALA A 105 -4.51 -0.68 -12.38
N ILE A 106 -4.81 -0.74 -13.67
CA ILE A 106 -5.22 -1.97 -14.36
C ILE A 106 -4.38 -2.12 -15.62
N THR A 107 -3.79 -3.29 -15.82
CA THR A 107 -3.13 -3.63 -17.08
C THR A 107 -4.19 -4.08 -18.08
N VAL A 108 -4.48 -3.29 -19.11
CA VAL A 108 -5.60 -3.60 -20.03
C VAL A 108 -5.31 -4.84 -20.89
N LYS A 109 -4.03 -5.14 -21.14
CA LYS A 109 -3.60 -6.33 -21.87
C LYS A 109 -3.98 -7.64 -21.16
N GLU A 110 -3.97 -7.64 -19.83
CA GLU A 110 -4.28 -8.82 -19.01
C GLU A 110 -5.80 -9.07 -18.90
N LEU A 111 -6.65 -8.10 -19.29
CA LEU A 111 -8.10 -8.27 -19.30
C LEU A 111 -8.60 -9.19 -20.44
N GLY A 112 -7.75 -9.57 -21.40
CA GLY A 112 -8.13 -10.48 -22.48
C GLY A 112 -9.20 -9.93 -23.43
N LEU A 113 -9.31 -8.60 -23.57
CA LEU A 113 -10.30 -7.96 -24.43
C LEU A 113 -10.02 -8.18 -25.92
N SER A 114 -11.08 -8.30 -26.71
CA SER A 114 -10.99 -8.27 -28.18
C SER A 114 -10.44 -6.94 -28.68
N LYS A 115 -9.78 -6.92 -29.85
CA LYS A 115 -9.21 -5.70 -30.45
C LYS A 115 -10.22 -4.56 -30.53
N HIS A 116 -11.47 -4.84 -30.92
CA HIS A 116 -12.53 -3.85 -31.03
C HIS A 116 -12.97 -3.29 -29.67
N GLN A 117 -13.09 -4.16 -28.66
CA GLN A 117 -13.39 -3.76 -27.29
C GLN A 117 -12.29 -2.88 -26.72
N PHE A 118 -11.03 -3.23 -26.97
CA PHE A 118 -9.86 -2.47 -26.52
C PHE A 118 -9.84 -1.05 -27.11
N HIS A 119 -10.06 -0.92 -28.43
CA HIS A 119 -10.13 0.40 -29.07
C HIS A 119 -11.27 1.24 -28.49
N ARG A 120 -12.45 0.64 -28.27
CA ARG A 120 -13.58 1.34 -27.64
C ARG A 120 -13.29 1.74 -26.21
N LEU A 121 -12.70 0.85 -25.41
CA LEU A 121 -12.32 1.14 -24.03
C LEU A 121 -11.34 2.32 -23.97
N ARG A 122 -10.33 2.34 -24.85
CA ARG A 122 -9.37 3.45 -24.94
C ARG A 122 -10.05 4.78 -25.27
N GLU A 123 -11.06 4.77 -26.12
CA GLU A 123 -11.87 5.94 -26.46
C GLU A 123 -12.70 6.43 -25.26
N LEU A 124 -13.39 5.53 -24.56
CA LEU A 124 -14.21 5.84 -23.37
C LEU A 124 -13.38 6.37 -22.20
N VAL A 125 -12.21 5.78 -22.00
CA VAL A 125 -11.31 6.13 -20.90
C VAL A 125 -10.59 7.46 -21.16
N GLY A 126 -10.18 7.71 -22.41
CA GLY A 126 -9.49 8.92 -22.82
C GLY A 126 -8.16 9.12 -22.08
N LYS A 127 -8.02 10.27 -21.41
CA LYS A 127 -6.78 10.68 -20.71
C LYS A 127 -6.41 9.83 -19.49
N ARG A 128 -7.34 9.00 -18.99
CA ARG A 128 -7.12 8.09 -17.85
C ARG A 128 -6.28 6.86 -18.24
N TYR A 129 -6.09 6.62 -19.54
CA TYR A 129 -5.28 5.55 -20.08
C TYR A 129 -3.88 6.04 -20.40
N HIS A 130 -2.85 5.29 -19.98
CA HIS A 130 -1.47 5.57 -20.31
C HIS A 130 -0.99 4.64 -21.44
N PRO A 131 -0.80 5.14 -22.68
CA PRO A 131 -0.49 4.30 -23.83
C PRO A 131 0.93 3.72 -23.83
N GLY A 132 1.85 4.26 -23.02
CA GLY A 132 3.22 3.73 -22.94
C GLY A 132 3.35 2.49 -22.05
N LYS A 133 2.47 2.34 -21.04
CA LYS A 133 2.50 1.23 -20.08
C LYS A 133 1.28 0.31 -20.18
N ASP A 134 0.32 0.66 -21.04
CA ASP A 134 -0.98 0.02 -21.15
C ASP A 134 -1.76 -0.08 -19.82
N GLU A 135 -1.63 0.99 -19.02
CA GLU A 135 -2.25 1.09 -17.70
C GLU A 135 -3.47 2.03 -17.72
N LEU A 136 -4.62 1.52 -17.27
CA LEU A 136 -5.81 2.30 -16.94
C LEU A 136 -5.74 2.70 -15.47
N THR A 137 -5.80 4.01 -15.19
CA THR A 137 -5.87 4.53 -13.82
C THR A 137 -7.27 5.05 -13.50
N ILE A 138 -7.89 4.49 -12.45
CA ILE A 138 -9.14 4.97 -11.86
C ILE A 138 -8.85 5.42 -10.44
N THR A 139 -9.25 6.65 -10.10
CA THR A 139 -9.14 7.19 -8.74
C THR A 139 -10.50 7.61 -8.25
N SER A 140 -10.86 7.20 -7.04
CA SER A 140 -12.07 7.65 -6.36
C SER A 140 -11.73 8.29 -5.02
N GLU A 141 -12.37 9.43 -4.77
CA GLU A 141 -12.30 10.19 -3.51
C GLU A 141 -13.69 10.76 -3.17
N ARG A 142 -14.75 10.22 -3.75
CA ARG A 142 -16.11 10.78 -3.61
C ARG A 142 -16.73 10.44 -2.26
N PHE A 143 -16.38 9.30 -1.69
CA PHE A 143 -16.95 8.77 -0.47
C PHE A 143 -16.07 9.05 0.74
N GLU A 144 -16.70 9.09 1.92
CA GLU A 144 -16.03 9.28 3.21
C GLU A 144 -15.21 8.04 3.58
N HIS A 145 -15.75 6.86 3.33
CA HIS A 145 -15.12 5.59 3.66
C HIS A 145 -14.25 5.07 2.51
N ARG A 146 -13.08 4.55 2.87
CA ARG A 146 -12.14 3.92 1.93
C ARG A 146 -12.77 2.72 1.22
N GLU A 147 -13.59 1.94 1.91
CA GLU A 147 -14.22 0.75 1.35
C GLU A 147 -15.24 1.09 0.27
N GLU A 148 -15.98 2.18 0.45
CA GLU A 148 -16.93 2.68 -0.54
C GLU A 148 -16.19 3.18 -1.78
N ASN A 149 -15.09 3.91 -1.61
CA ASN A 149 -14.23 4.32 -2.73
C ASN A 149 -13.63 3.10 -3.47
N ARG A 150 -13.32 2.00 -2.77
CA ARG A 150 -12.88 0.75 -3.40
C ARG A 150 -14.00 0.08 -4.21
N LYS A 151 -15.21 0.03 -3.67
CA LYS A 151 -16.39 -0.51 -4.38
C LYS A 151 -16.72 0.33 -5.61
N GLU A 152 -16.61 1.65 -5.52
CA GLU A 152 -16.85 2.57 -6.63
C GLU A 152 -15.86 2.36 -7.78
N CYS A 153 -14.57 2.22 -7.45
CA CYS A 153 -13.53 1.90 -8.43
C CYS A 153 -13.87 0.63 -9.22
N LEU A 154 -14.35 -0.42 -8.54
CA LEU A 154 -14.76 -1.68 -9.19
C LEU A 154 -16.03 -1.52 -10.04
N ARG A 155 -17.03 -0.77 -9.55
CA ARG A 155 -18.25 -0.48 -10.33
C ARG A 155 -17.92 0.21 -11.64
N THR A 156 -17.14 1.31 -11.57
CA THR A 156 -16.70 2.04 -12.75
C THR A 156 -15.92 1.15 -13.72
N LEU A 157 -15.11 0.22 -13.22
CA LEU A 157 -14.41 -0.75 -14.06
C LEU A 157 -15.37 -1.68 -14.79
N PHE A 158 -16.35 -2.25 -14.10
CA PHE A 158 -17.33 -3.15 -14.72
C PHE A 158 -18.19 -2.41 -15.75
N ASP A 159 -18.61 -1.18 -15.47
CA ASP A 159 -19.34 -0.35 -16.41
C ASP A 159 -18.54 -0.12 -17.71
N LEU A 160 -17.24 0.19 -17.57
CA LEU A 160 -16.34 0.36 -18.72
C LEU A 160 -16.18 -0.92 -19.54
N ILE A 161 -16.11 -2.09 -18.88
CA ILE A 161 -16.02 -3.39 -19.55
C ILE A 161 -17.33 -3.70 -20.29
N GLU A 162 -18.48 -3.43 -19.69
CA GLU A 162 -19.78 -3.64 -20.31
C GLU A 162 -19.96 -2.75 -21.55
N GLU A 163 -19.62 -1.46 -21.45
CA GLU A 163 -19.66 -0.52 -22.56
C GLU A 163 -18.69 -0.90 -23.69
N ALA A 164 -17.47 -1.33 -23.34
CA ALA A 164 -16.52 -1.86 -24.32
C ALA A 164 -17.07 -3.13 -24.99
N GLY A 165 -17.76 -3.98 -24.23
CA GLY A 165 -18.40 -5.21 -24.71
C GLY A 165 -19.39 -5.00 -25.86
N LYS A 166 -20.12 -3.87 -25.85
CA LYS A 166 -21.08 -3.50 -26.90
C LYS A 166 -20.40 -3.28 -28.26
N ALA A 167 -19.12 -2.89 -28.28
CA ALA A 167 -18.38 -2.66 -29.53
C ALA A 167 -18.17 -3.93 -30.37
N ASN A 168 -18.06 -5.10 -29.74
CA ASN A 168 -17.94 -6.36 -30.50
C ASN A 168 -19.21 -6.63 -31.31
N LYS A 169 -20.39 -6.41 -30.72
CA LYS A 169 -21.67 -6.61 -31.41
C LYS A 169 -21.78 -5.69 -32.62
N LEU A 170 -21.46 -4.41 -32.45
CA LEU A 170 -21.43 -3.43 -33.53
C LEU A 170 -20.47 -3.82 -34.65
N ALA A 171 -19.29 -4.35 -34.31
CA ALA A 171 -18.32 -4.81 -35.29
C ALA A 171 -18.82 -6.04 -36.08
N GLU A 172 -19.48 -6.98 -35.42
CA GLU A 172 -20.08 -8.15 -36.10
C GLU A 172 -21.26 -7.73 -36.99
N ASP A 173 -22.13 -6.84 -36.51
CA ASP A 173 -23.28 -6.34 -37.30
C ASP A 173 -22.80 -5.61 -38.57
N ALA A 174 -21.71 -4.84 -38.48
CA ALA A 174 -21.07 -4.19 -39.63
C ALA A 174 -20.47 -5.20 -40.62
N ARG A 175 -19.90 -6.32 -40.14
CA ARG A 175 -19.40 -7.40 -41.02
C ARG A 175 -20.55 -8.13 -41.72
N VAL A 176 -21.60 -8.46 -40.98
CA VAL A 176 -22.76 -9.19 -41.50
C VAL A 176 -23.48 -8.36 -42.56
N SER A 177 -23.69 -7.06 -42.33
CA SER A 177 -24.26 -6.15 -43.33
C SER A 177 -23.39 -6.07 -44.59
N TYR A 178 -22.07 -5.85 -44.45
CA TYR A 178 -21.15 -5.83 -45.58
C TYR A 178 -21.18 -7.13 -46.41
N ILE A 179 -21.19 -8.30 -45.76
CA ILE A 179 -21.25 -9.59 -46.45
C ILE A 179 -22.60 -9.75 -47.17
N LYS A 180 -23.72 -9.38 -46.53
CA LYS A 180 -25.06 -9.42 -47.16
C LYS A 180 -25.11 -8.54 -48.40
N ASP A 181 -24.58 -7.32 -48.34
CA ASP A 181 -24.55 -6.39 -49.48
C ASP A 181 -23.69 -6.95 -50.63
N ARG A 182 -22.56 -7.57 -50.31
CA ARG A 182 -21.69 -8.20 -51.32
C ARG A 182 -22.31 -9.45 -51.95
N LEU A 183 -22.99 -10.27 -51.16
CA LEU A 183 -23.69 -11.48 -51.64
C LEU A 183 -24.88 -11.11 -52.53
N THR A 184 -25.66 -10.10 -52.14
CA THR A 184 -26.78 -9.60 -52.95
C THR A 184 -26.27 -9.03 -54.28
N ALA A 185 -25.21 -8.20 -54.27
CA ALA A 185 -24.57 -7.70 -55.48
C ALA A 185 -24.05 -8.82 -56.41
N ASN A 186 -23.39 -9.85 -55.87
CA ASN A 186 -22.93 -11.01 -56.64
C ASN A 186 -24.08 -11.85 -57.21
N SER A 187 -25.22 -11.92 -56.51
CA SER A 187 -26.40 -12.64 -57.01
C SER A 187 -27.10 -11.89 -58.15
N CYS A 188 -27.00 -10.56 -58.18
CA CYS A 188 -27.50 -9.73 -59.27
C CYS A 188 -26.58 -9.80 -60.50
N SER A 189 -25.26 -9.83 -60.32
CA SER A 189 -24.32 -9.95 -61.44
C SER A 189 -24.40 -11.32 -62.13
N ARG A 190 -24.59 -12.41 -61.39
CA ARG A 190 -24.77 -13.76 -61.98
C ARG A 190 -26.10 -13.94 -62.72
N ARG A 191 -27.17 -13.25 -62.31
CA ARG A 191 -28.48 -13.29 -62.98
C ARG A 191 -28.59 -12.36 -64.21
N GLY A 192 -27.63 -11.44 -64.38
CA GLY A 192 -27.58 -10.50 -65.51
C GLY A 192 -26.86 -11.01 -66.77
N CYS A 193 -26.25 -12.20 -66.76
CA CYS A 193 -25.64 -12.81 -67.95
C CYS A 193 -26.71 -13.50 -68.81
N PHE A 194 -27.60 -12.75 -69.44
CA PHE A 194 -28.34 -13.21 -70.61
C PHE A 194 -27.55 -12.87 -71.89
N PRO A 195 -27.38 -13.80 -72.84
CA PRO A 195 -26.72 -13.49 -74.10
C PRO A 195 -27.60 -12.48 -74.85
N ARG A 196 -26.99 -11.36 -75.30
CA ARG A 196 -27.67 -10.47 -76.24
C ARG A 196 -27.75 -11.17 -77.61
N PRO A 197 -28.88 -11.02 -78.33
CA PRO A 197 -29.13 -11.69 -79.61
C PRO A 197 -28.17 -11.26 -80.71
#